data_AF-A0A553UHB5-F1
#
_entry.id   AF-A0A553UHB5-F1
#
_cell.length_a   1.000
_cell.length_b   1.000
_cell.length_c   1.000
_cell.angle_alpha   90.00
_cell.angle_beta   90.00
_cell.angle_gamma   90.00
#
_symmetry.space_group_name_H-M   'P 1'
#
loop_
_entity.id
_entity.type
_entity.pdbx_description
1 polymer ?
#
loop_
_entity_poly.entity_id
_entity_poly.type
_entity_poly.pdbx_seq_one_letter_code
_entity_poly.pdbx_strand_id
1 'polypeptide(L)'
;MLQTALLTLALPATLLAAQQNAAAEMTVELPSGVLLSRFAPNQLTLSVGGQTQTLRPLGTPNRHADYAEYFGTLEPLRFRLPLGGRGAGKTPAQGTLSAQLFVCDKVARLCAMRTLKLQVTLGKTLRLTQAQLQPALISSEADRP
;
A
#
# COMPACT_ATOMS: atom_id res chain seq x y z
N MET A 1 -32.84 55.86 -33.89
CA MET A 1 -33.15 55.66 -32.46
C MET A 1 -32.72 54.26 -32.08
N LEU A 2 -31.87 54.14 -31.06
CA LEU A 2 -31.09 52.96 -30.68
C LEU A 2 -31.97 51.80 -30.16
N GLN A 3 -31.75 50.59 -30.67
CA GLN A 3 -32.23 49.33 -30.09
C GLN A 3 -31.21 48.85 -29.05
N THR A 4 -31.61 48.86 -27.77
CA THR A 4 -30.87 48.27 -26.65
C THR A 4 -31.06 46.76 -26.61
N ALA A 5 -29.99 46.01 -26.87
CA ALA A 5 -29.94 44.56 -26.62
C ALA A 5 -29.55 44.29 -25.15
N LEU A 6 -30.44 43.65 -24.40
CA LEU A 6 -30.17 43.11 -23.07
C LEU A 6 -29.51 41.73 -23.22
N LEU A 7 -28.20 41.64 -22.94
CA LEU A 7 -27.52 40.36 -22.73
C LEU A 7 -27.72 39.92 -21.29
N THR A 8 -28.57 38.92 -21.08
CA THR A 8 -28.67 38.16 -19.84
C THR A 8 -27.50 37.18 -19.73
N LEU A 9 -26.52 37.50 -18.88
CA LEU A 9 -25.44 36.60 -18.49
C LEU A 9 -26.00 35.46 -17.62
N ALA A 10 -26.18 34.28 -18.22
CA ALA A 10 -26.42 33.04 -17.49
C ALA A 10 -25.11 32.58 -16.82
N LEU A 11 -25.03 32.66 -15.49
CA LEU A 11 -23.91 32.10 -14.74
C LEU A 11 -23.96 30.56 -14.79
N PRO A 12 -22.84 29.86 -15.08
CA PRO A 12 -22.84 28.41 -15.12
C PRO A 12 -22.79 27.84 -13.69
N ALA A 13 -23.87 27.18 -13.28
CA ALA A 13 -23.99 26.48 -11.99
C ALA A 13 -23.17 25.16 -11.91
N THR A 14 -22.19 24.96 -12.79
CA THR A 14 -21.54 23.64 -13.00
C THR A 14 -20.28 23.41 -12.15
N LEU A 15 -19.86 24.34 -11.30
CA LEU A 15 -18.61 24.20 -10.52
C LEU A 15 -18.75 23.46 -9.17
N LEU A 16 -19.95 23.05 -8.75
CA LEU A 16 -20.16 22.48 -7.41
C LEU A 16 -20.17 20.93 -7.31
N ALA A 17 -20.13 20.21 -8.43
CA ALA A 17 -20.30 18.74 -8.42
C ALA A 17 -18.99 17.94 -8.43
N ALA A 18 -17.83 18.55 -8.67
CA ALA A 18 -16.56 17.82 -8.86
C ALA A 18 -15.81 17.48 -7.56
N GLN A 19 -16.27 17.94 -6.39
CA GLN A 19 -15.47 17.93 -5.16
C GLN A 19 -15.89 16.88 -4.11
N GLN A 20 -16.71 15.88 -4.48
CA GLN A 20 -17.30 14.96 -3.49
C GLN A 20 -16.66 13.56 -3.40
N ASN A 21 -15.69 13.21 -4.25
CA ASN A 21 -15.04 11.89 -4.21
C ASN A 21 -13.50 11.99 -4.11
N ALA A 22 -13.00 12.67 -3.08
CA ALA A 22 -11.57 12.64 -2.78
C ALA A 22 -11.18 11.24 -2.27
N ALA A 23 -10.65 10.41 -3.17
CA ALA A 23 -10.01 9.15 -2.80
C ALA A 23 -8.56 9.43 -2.39
N ALA A 24 -8.14 8.89 -1.25
CA ALA A 24 -6.74 8.89 -0.90
C ALA A 24 -6.03 7.70 -1.51
N GLU A 25 -4.93 7.97 -2.19
CA GLU A 25 -4.10 6.95 -2.80
C GLU A 25 -2.80 6.72 -2.02
N MET A 26 -2.34 5.47 -2.03
CA MET A 26 -1.04 5.10 -1.51
C MET A 26 -0.48 3.94 -2.32
N THR A 27 0.80 4.02 -2.65
CA THR A 27 1.51 2.92 -3.30
C THR A 27 2.47 2.28 -2.30
N VAL A 28 2.46 0.95 -2.21
CA VAL A 28 3.41 0.18 -1.41
C VAL A 28 4.27 -0.66 -2.34
N GLU A 29 5.58 -0.47 -2.26
CA GLU A 29 6.58 -1.27 -2.95
C GLU A 29 7.24 -2.22 -1.96
N LEU A 30 7.30 -3.50 -2.32
CA LEU A 30 7.99 -4.53 -1.55
C LEU A 30 9.46 -4.60 -1.99
N PRO A 31 10.41 -4.86 -1.07
CA PRO A 31 11.82 -4.86 -1.39
C PRO A 31 12.18 -6.01 -2.33
N SER A 32 13.11 -5.77 -3.24
CA SER A 32 13.79 -6.83 -3.96
C SER A 32 14.71 -7.60 -3.00
N GLY A 33 14.82 -8.92 -3.19
CA GLY A 33 15.69 -9.79 -2.38
C GLY A 33 15.01 -10.52 -1.22
N VAL A 34 13.76 -10.19 -0.90
CA VAL A 34 12.93 -10.98 0.03
C VAL A 34 12.19 -12.07 -0.74
N LEU A 35 12.27 -13.33 -0.28
CA LEU A 35 11.42 -14.40 -0.82
C LEU A 35 10.05 -14.37 -0.16
N LEU A 36 9.06 -13.85 -0.87
CA LEU A 36 7.67 -13.92 -0.48
C LEU A 36 7.01 -15.14 -1.13
N SER A 37 6.40 -16.02 -0.34
CA SER A 37 5.66 -17.19 -0.86
C SER A 37 4.47 -16.75 -1.71
N ARG A 38 4.23 -17.39 -2.86
CA ARG A 38 3.08 -17.11 -3.74
C ARG A 38 1.81 -17.83 -3.32
N PHE A 39 1.97 -18.93 -2.58
CA PHE A 39 0.86 -19.79 -2.17
C PHE A 39 0.33 -19.46 -0.77
N ALA A 40 1.09 -18.67 0.00
CA ALA A 40 0.69 -18.24 1.31
C ALA A 40 -0.34 -17.08 1.27
N PRO A 41 -1.17 -16.91 2.31
CA PRO A 41 -2.20 -15.87 2.37
C PRO A 41 -1.61 -14.49 2.72
N ASN A 42 -0.69 -13.99 1.89
CA ASN A 42 -0.08 -12.67 2.08
C ASN A 42 -1.10 -11.56 1.89
N GLN A 43 -1.12 -10.59 2.81
CA GLN A 43 -2.04 -9.46 2.74
C GLN A 43 -1.47 -8.20 3.39
N LEU A 44 -1.86 -7.05 2.83
CA LEU A 44 -1.61 -5.73 3.39
C LEU A 44 -2.94 -5.02 3.57
N THR A 45 -3.16 -4.42 4.73
CA THR A 45 -4.37 -3.68 5.09
C THR A 45 -4.01 -2.25 5.42
N LEU A 46 -4.53 -1.30 4.65
CA LEU A 46 -4.43 0.13 4.92
C LEU A 46 -5.69 0.58 5.65
N SER A 47 -5.52 1.30 6.77
CA SER A 47 -6.60 1.88 7.55
C SER A 47 -6.42 3.38 7.71
N VAL A 48 -7.42 4.17 7.30
CA VAL A 48 -7.41 5.64 7.36
C VAL A 48 -8.80 6.14 7.73
N GLY A 49 -8.92 6.92 8.80
CA GLY A 49 -10.18 7.59 9.15
C GLY A 49 -11.39 6.65 9.25
N GLY A 50 -11.19 5.44 9.78
CA GLY A 50 -12.23 4.40 9.89
C GLY A 50 -12.51 3.61 8.60
N GLN A 51 -11.88 3.96 7.48
CA GLN A 51 -11.94 3.20 6.23
C GLN A 51 -10.79 2.19 6.16
N THR A 52 -11.05 1.03 5.59
CA THR A 52 -10.05 -0.03 5.44
C THR A 52 -10.08 -0.66 4.06
N GLN A 53 -8.92 -0.95 3.50
CA GLN A 53 -8.78 -1.73 2.27
C GLN A 53 -7.68 -2.76 2.47
N THR A 54 -7.96 -4.00 2.10
CA THR A 54 -7.00 -5.11 2.12
C THR A 54 -6.68 -5.52 0.69
N LEU A 55 -5.39 -5.62 0.39
CA LEU A 55 -4.87 -6.06 -0.90
C LEU A 55 -3.90 -7.23 -0.70
N ARG A 56 -3.78 -8.06 -1.75
CA ARG A 56 -2.83 -9.17 -1.79
C ARG A 56 -1.69 -8.83 -2.74
N PRO A 57 -0.44 -9.18 -2.39
CA PRO A 57 0.69 -9.08 -3.32
C PRO A 57 0.44 -9.91 -4.58
N LEU A 58 0.74 -9.32 -5.73
CA LEU A 58 0.70 -9.96 -7.05
C LEU A 58 2.05 -9.81 -7.73
N GLY A 59 2.33 -10.65 -8.71
CA GLY A 59 3.59 -10.64 -9.42
C GLY A 59 3.90 -11.96 -10.11
N THR A 60 5.13 -12.09 -10.59
CA THR A 60 5.57 -13.26 -11.38
C THR A 60 6.32 -14.27 -10.51
N PRO A 61 6.27 -15.58 -10.87
CA PRO A 61 7.12 -16.60 -10.25
C PRO A 61 8.60 -16.23 -10.34
N ASN A 62 9.40 -16.68 -9.38
CA ASN A 62 10.85 -16.65 -9.53
C ASN A 62 11.29 -17.49 -10.73
N ARG A 63 12.26 -16.99 -11.50
CA ARG A 63 12.75 -17.68 -12.71
C ARG A 63 13.64 -18.88 -12.39
N HIS A 64 14.23 -18.92 -11.20
CA HIS A 64 15.05 -20.05 -10.78
C HIS A 64 14.13 -21.17 -10.27
N ALA A 65 14.35 -22.40 -10.76
CA ALA A 65 13.48 -23.55 -10.48
C ALA A 65 13.29 -23.79 -8.97
N ASP A 66 14.39 -23.77 -8.20
CA ASP A 66 14.37 -23.94 -6.74
C ASP A 66 13.55 -22.89 -5.98
N TYR A 67 13.14 -21.80 -6.65
CA TYR A 67 12.40 -20.69 -6.04
C TYR A 67 11.04 -20.44 -6.71
N ALA A 68 10.54 -21.34 -7.55
CA ALA A 68 9.31 -21.14 -8.33
C ALA A 68 8.05 -20.85 -7.47
N GLU A 69 8.06 -21.31 -6.21
CA GLU A 69 7.01 -21.07 -5.23
C GLU A 69 7.00 -19.64 -4.66
N TYR A 70 8.04 -18.85 -4.92
CA TYR A 70 8.19 -17.48 -4.45
C TYR A 70 8.01 -16.48 -5.58
N PHE A 71 7.66 -15.25 -5.22
CA PHE A 71 7.65 -14.15 -6.19
C PHE A 71 9.08 -13.82 -6.62
N GLY A 72 9.30 -13.70 -7.93
CA GLY A 72 10.53 -13.18 -8.54
C GLY A 72 10.47 -11.67 -8.74
N THR A 73 9.30 -11.17 -9.11
CA THR A 73 8.97 -9.75 -9.16
C THR A 73 7.62 -9.52 -8.51
N LEU A 74 7.44 -8.36 -7.88
CA LEU A 74 6.21 -7.94 -7.22
C LEU A 74 5.69 -6.67 -7.87
N GLU A 75 4.39 -6.62 -8.10
CA GLU A 75 3.71 -5.41 -8.53
C GLU A 75 3.52 -4.46 -7.34
N PRO A 76 3.68 -3.14 -7.53
CA PRO A 76 3.34 -2.18 -6.49
C PRO A 76 1.85 -2.26 -6.11
N LEU A 77 1.57 -2.36 -4.81
CA LEU A 77 0.20 -2.38 -4.30
C LEU A 77 -0.35 -0.96 -4.24
N ARG A 78 -1.47 -0.70 -4.93
CA ARG A 78 -2.11 0.62 -4.98
C ARG A 78 -3.41 0.62 -4.18
N PHE A 79 -3.38 1.29 -3.04
CA PHE A 79 -4.57 1.52 -2.21
C PHE A 79 -5.33 2.76 -2.67
N ARG A 80 -6.65 2.69 -2.63
CA ARG A 80 -7.59 3.78 -2.91
C ARG A 80 -8.71 3.73 -1.89
N LEU A 81 -8.69 4.64 -0.93
CA LEU A 81 -9.70 4.74 0.12
C LEU A 81 -10.59 5.96 -0.12
N PRO A 82 -11.93 5.81 -0.16
CA PRO A 82 -12.83 6.95 -0.23
C PRO A 82 -12.81 7.67 1.13
N LEU A 83 -12.23 8.86 1.20
CA LEU A 83 -12.24 9.64 2.43
C LEU A 83 -13.46 10.57 2.41
N GLY A 84 -14.46 10.28 3.25
CA GLY A 84 -15.66 11.10 3.40
C GLY A 84 -15.31 12.57 3.70
N GLY A 85 -15.95 13.49 2.98
CA GLY A 85 -15.58 14.90 2.95
C GLY A 85 -15.86 15.69 4.24
N ARG A 86 -14.78 16.06 4.94
CA ARG A 86 -14.57 17.35 5.62
C ARG A 86 -13.07 17.47 5.93
N GLY A 87 -12.27 17.88 4.95
CA GLY A 87 -10.81 18.07 5.10
C GLY A 87 -9.92 17.32 4.10
N ALA A 88 -10.52 16.61 3.13
CA ALA A 88 -9.84 15.75 2.15
C ALA A 88 -8.89 16.45 1.15
N GLY A 89 -8.42 17.66 1.44
CA GLY A 89 -7.53 18.41 0.54
C GLY A 89 -6.55 19.37 1.22
N LYS A 90 -6.44 19.40 2.55
CA LYS A 90 -5.53 20.36 3.23
C LYS A 90 -4.47 19.73 4.13
N THR A 91 -4.65 18.50 4.57
CA THR A 91 -3.69 17.81 5.44
C THR A 91 -3.44 16.42 4.87
N PRO A 92 -2.18 15.98 4.75
CA PRO A 92 -1.93 14.62 4.30
C PRO A 92 -2.52 13.66 5.34
N ALA A 93 -3.49 12.87 4.91
CA ALA A 93 -4.20 11.98 5.81
C ALA A 93 -3.23 10.90 6.32
N GLN A 94 -3.21 10.72 7.63
CA GLN A 94 -2.41 9.70 8.30
C GLN A 94 -3.24 8.43 8.46
N GLY A 95 -2.55 7.29 8.41
CA GLY A 95 -3.17 5.99 8.58
C GLY A 95 -2.20 4.96 9.10
N THR A 96 -2.70 3.75 9.24
CA THR A 96 -1.90 2.59 9.63
C THR A 96 -1.90 1.58 8.49
N LEU A 97 -0.70 1.15 8.09
CA LEU A 97 -0.51 -0.01 7.22
C LEU A 97 -0.15 -1.22 8.09
N SER A 98 -1.00 -2.23 8.08
CA SER A 98 -0.70 -3.54 8.65
C SER A 98 -0.39 -4.51 7.53
N ALA A 99 0.56 -5.44 7.73
CA ALA A 99 0.74 -6.55 6.79
C ALA A 99 0.95 -7.87 7.52
N GLN A 100 0.56 -8.94 6.84
CA GLN A 100 0.87 -10.32 7.19
C GLN A 100 1.49 -10.96 5.95
N LEU A 101 2.79 -11.22 6.01
CA LEU A 101 3.61 -11.67 4.87
C LEU A 101 4.39 -12.93 5.25
N PHE A 102 4.34 -13.96 4.43
CA PHE A 102 5.08 -15.21 4.62
C PHE A 102 6.41 -15.14 3.88
N VAL A 103 7.42 -14.77 4.64
CA VAL A 103 8.76 -14.45 4.16
C VAL A 103 9.70 -15.61 4.47
N CYS A 104 10.51 -15.99 3.48
CA CYS A 104 11.51 -17.04 3.62
C CYS A 104 12.93 -16.47 3.55
N ASP A 105 13.77 -16.96 4.44
CA ASP A 105 15.21 -16.76 4.41
C ASP A 105 15.88 -17.97 3.74
N LYS A 106 16.71 -17.70 2.72
CA LYS A 106 17.40 -18.75 1.95
C LYS A 106 18.57 -19.36 2.71
N VAL A 107 19.30 -18.55 3.48
CA VAL A 107 20.50 -18.96 4.21
C VAL A 107 20.09 -19.85 5.37
N ALA A 108 19.09 -19.41 6.13
CA ALA A 108 18.55 -20.16 7.25
C ALA A 108 17.57 -21.26 6.83
N ARG A 109 17.09 -21.27 5.57
CA ARG A 109 16.01 -22.15 5.07
C ARG A 109 14.75 -22.09 5.95
N LEU A 110 14.44 -20.92 6.48
CA LEU A 110 13.30 -20.71 7.38
C LEU A 110 12.27 -19.81 6.72
N CYS A 111 11.04 -20.29 6.65
CA CYS A 111 9.88 -19.49 6.29
C CYS A 111 9.11 -19.10 7.55
N ALA A 112 8.77 -17.82 7.69
CA ALA A 112 8.02 -17.32 8.83
C ALA A 112 6.98 -16.31 8.39
N MET A 113 5.85 -16.32 9.08
CA MET A 113 4.89 -15.24 9.00
C MET A 113 5.47 -13.99 9.67
N ARG A 114 5.43 -12.87 8.98
CA ARG A 114 5.88 -11.55 9.41
C ARG A 114 4.68 -10.63 9.48
N THR A 115 4.49 -10.06 10.66
CA THR A 115 3.49 -9.03 10.88
C THR A 115 4.19 -7.68 11.02
N LEU A 116 3.74 -6.69 10.26
CA LEU A 116 4.20 -5.31 10.39
C LEU A 116 3.03 -4.39 10.63
N LYS A 117 3.27 -3.31 11.37
CA LYS A 117 2.32 -2.23 11.59
C LYS A 117 3.08 -0.92 11.53
N LEU A 118 2.81 -0.12 10.51
CA LEU A 118 3.52 1.13 10.22
C LEU A 118 2.54 2.30 10.20
N GLN A 119 2.97 3.44 10.75
CA GLN A 119 2.26 4.70 10.51
C GLN A 119 2.65 5.24 9.14
N VAL A 120 1.65 5.63 8.36
CA VAL A 120 1.82 6.02 6.96
C VAL A 120 1.11 7.32 6.67
N THR A 121 1.61 8.03 5.67
CA THR A 121 1.04 9.28 5.18
C THR A 121 0.60 9.08 3.74
N LEU A 122 -0.67 9.36 3.45
CA LEU A 122 -1.25 9.18 2.13
C LEU A 122 -0.68 10.16 1.11
N GLY A 123 -0.77 9.81 -0.17
CA GLY A 123 -0.18 10.57 -1.28
C GLY A 123 1.33 10.35 -1.46
N LYS A 124 1.93 9.42 -0.69
CA LYS A 124 3.34 9.03 -0.83
C LYS A 124 3.46 7.54 -1.16
N THR A 125 4.54 7.20 -1.84
CA THR A 125 4.97 5.81 -2.00
C THR A 125 5.71 5.38 -0.74
N LEU A 126 5.26 4.28 -0.14
CA LEU A 126 6.00 3.58 0.91
C LEU A 126 6.81 2.45 0.30
N ARG A 127 8.12 2.46 0.55
CA ARG A 127 9.01 1.35 0.22
C ARG A 127 9.28 0.56 1.49
N LEU A 128 8.80 -0.68 1.53
CA LEU A 128 9.19 -1.58 2.61
C LEU A 128 10.66 -1.99 2.41
N THR A 129 11.37 -2.10 3.51
CA THR A 129 12.78 -2.48 3.52
C THR A 129 12.93 -3.95 3.87
N GLN A 130 14.05 -4.55 3.45
CA GLN A 130 14.37 -5.92 3.81
C GLN A 130 14.42 -6.11 5.33
N ALA A 131 14.99 -5.15 6.07
CA ALA A 131 15.05 -5.18 7.54
C ALA A 131 13.68 -5.22 8.22
N GLN A 132 12.67 -4.56 7.65
CA GLN A 132 11.29 -4.60 8.16
C GLN A 132 10.60 -5.95 7.92
N LEU A 133 11.10 -6.74 6.96
CA LEU A 133 10.51 -8.02 6.54
C LEU A 133 11.35 -9.23 6.91
N GLN A 134 12.61 -9.04 7.31
CA GLN A 134 13.50 -10.12 7.67
C GLN A 134 13.05 -10.78 8.98
N PRO A 135 13.21 -12.10 9.08
CA PRO A 135 13.28 -12.75 10.37
C PRO A 135 14.27 -12.06 11.28
N ALA A 136 13.83 -11.68 12.48
CA ALA A 136 14.74 -11.67 13.61
C ALA A 136 15.24 -13.10 13.72
N LEU A 137 16.37 -13.39 13.10
CA LEU A 137 17.15 -14.58 13.40
C LEU A 137 17.46 -14.40 14.88
N ILE A 138 16.82 -15.21 15.72
CA ILE A 138 17.21 -15.30 17.11
C ILE A 138 18.62 -15.87 17.03
N SER A 139 19.63 -15.01 17.20
CA SER A 139 20.98 -15.46 17.47
C SER A 139 20.88 -16.33 18.71
N SER A 140 20.88 -17.65 18.52
CA SER A 140 21.06 -18.59 19.61
C SER A 140 22.53 -18.53 20.03
N GLU A 141 22.94 -17.42 20.65
CA GLU A 141 24.17 -17.30 21.44
C GLU A 141 23.95 -17.94 22.83
N ALA A 142 23.34 -19.12 22.86
CA ALA A 142 23.05 -19.87 24.06
C ALA A 142 23.32 -21.37 23.80
N ASP A 143 24.51 -21.69 23.30
CA ASP A 143 25.19 -22.94 23.61
C ASP A 143 26.62 -22.88 23.07
N ARG A 144 27.53 -22.40 23.92
CA ARG A 144 28.95 -22.72 23.77
C ARG A 144 29.39 -23.32 25.10
N PRO A 145 29.72 -24.62 25.15
CA PRO A 145 30.32 -25.22 26.33
C PRO A 145 31.71 -24.64 26.61
#